data_AF-A0A2A3MWL2-F1
#
_entry.id   AF-A0A2A3MWL2-F1
#
_cell.length_a   1.000
_cell.length_b   1.000
_cell.length_c   1.000
_cell.angle_alpha   90.00
_cell.angle_beta   90.00
_cell.angle_gamma   90.00
#
_symmetry.space_group_name_H-M   'P 1'
#
loop_
_entity.id
_entity.type
_entity.pdbx_description
1 polymer ?
#
loop_
_entity_poly.entity_id
_entity_poly.type
_entity_poly.pdbx_seq_one_letter_code
_entity_poly.pdbx_strand_id
1 'polypeptide(L)'
;MAASYGVELIGGGGLDQLLGGSGIDRFVGTVADLSGDTIVGGSGHDTLAPTSDGAFGADALMNMREVEVVALGDHAISLSIVNANFIGVSGGRIKITGGFSDQTVDASSVSSAYSVEILGGGGGDILLGSAGNDLFRSSSAQLSLATIHGNDGRDTLDMTTAARDDGRFLLSGVRGIEIVRLADFRNLLIINDNNMIDVATGRMKIIGGSGVDIIDASSLTAPYSVELVSGAGADVLRGGAGDDLFRFAASHLIGDRVRGNGGNDTLAIESPVVQQVNVLADVQGIENILLADGFNRIFLRDSNFTDVLDGRIAVTGGSGRDIIGGALLTGTNGVDFTGGDGQDVLRGGGGIDRFIWSDPGEGGDVIDFFQPGTDKLVFQGTNFALDAISFDVRTEGDSATNLMTTDLFVYSDILADADDVQALLATNGTGDSPLFIAARDDQNHTILYYTALADGSVTVNEIADLGASVAPMAIGLADFVIG
;
A
#
# COMPACT_ATOMS: atom_id res chain seq x y z
N MET A 1 50.27 -5.89 -2.32
CA MET A 1 49.07 -6.73 -2.43
C MET A 1 49.34 -7.74 -3.53
N ALA A 2 49.34 -9.04 -3.23
CA ALA A 2 49.38 -10.04 -4.28
C ALA A 2 48.03 -9.99 -5.03
N ALA A 3 48.06 -9.97 -6.35
CA ALA A 3 46.83 -10.09 -7.13
C ALA A 3 46.22 -11.47 -6.83
N SER A 4 44.95 -11.48 -6.44
CA SER A 4 44.20 -12.72 -6.32
C SER A 4 43.75 -13.15 -7.71
N TYR A 5 44.13 -14.34 -8.14
CA TYR A 5 43.77 -14.90 -9.43
C TYR A 5 42.81 -16.06 -9.21
N GLY A 6 41.76 -16.12 -10.04
CA GLY A 6 40.89 -17.28 -10.10
C GLY A 6 41.53 -18.48 -10.80
N VAL A 7 41.10 -19.68 -10.45
CA VAL A 7 41.48 -20.95 -11.06
C VAL A 7 40.26 -21.67 -11.61
N GLU A 8 40.47 -22.41 -12.71
CA GLU A 8 39.47 -23.37 -13.22
C GLU A 8 39.94 -24.78 -12.86
N LEU A 9 39.11 -25.50 -12.09
CA LEU A 9 39.35 -26.88 -11.70
C LEU A 9 38.36 -27.80 -12.42
N ILE A 10 38.88 -28.86 -13.01
CA ILE A 10 38.07 -29.83 -13.76
C ILE A 10 37.98 -31.12 -12.93
N GLY A 11 36.78 -31.48 -12.50
CA GLY A 11 36.47 -32.76 -11.84
C GLY A 11 36.58 -33.92 -12.84
N GLY A 12 37.20 -35.00 -12.40
CA GLY A 12 37.30 -36.24 -13.17
C GLY A 12 36.48 -37.35 -12.54
N GLY A 13 36.57 -38.56 -13.10
CA GLY A 13 35.94 -39.71 -12.47
C GLY A 13 36.61 -40.05 -11.15
N GLY A 14 35.84 -40.15 -10.07
CA GLY A 14 36.38 -40.45 -8.74
C GLY A 14 35.61 -39.71 -7.66
N LEU A 15 36.22 -39.62 -6.47
CA LEU A 15 35.83 -38.64 -5.45
C LEU A 15 37.02 -37.68 -5.32
N ASP A 16 36.89 -36.52 -5.93
CA ASP A 16 37.96 -35.53 -6.03
C ASP A 16 37.86 -34.47 -4.92
N GLN A 17 38.96 -33.76 -4.69
CA GLN A 17 39.02 -32.56 -3.87
C GLN A 17 39.36 -31.38 -4.76
N LEU A 18 38.34 -30.59 -5.09
CA LEU A 18 38.48 -29.40 -5.91
C LEU A 18 38.47 -28.18 -4.96
N LEU A 19 39.65 -27.63 -4.72
CA LEU A 19 39.87 -26.53 -3.77
C LEU A 19 40.26 -25.27 -4.53
N GLY A 20 39.41 -24.26 -4.47
CA GLY A 20 39.70 -22.90 -4.91
C GLY A 20 40.65 -22.17 -3.96
N GLY A 21 40.82 -20.88 -4.23
CA GLY A 21 41.75 -20.00 -3.55
C GLY A 21 41.06 -18.74 -3.05
N SER A 22 41.67 -17.60 -3.33
CA SER A 22 41.11 -16.30 -2.95
C SER A 22 40.48 -15.54 -4.12
N GLY A 23 40.42 -16.20 -5.27
CA GLY A 23 40.10 -15.61 -6.57
C GLY A 23 38.62 -15.69 -6.89
N ILE A 24 38.29 -15.70 -8.17
CA ILE A 24 36.97 -16.11 -8.65
C ILE A 24 37.20 -17.44 -9.35
N ASP A 25 36.87 -18.52 -8.67
CA ASP A 25 37.21 -19.87 -9.05
C ASP A 25 36.04 -20.56 -9.76
N ARG A 26 36.36 -21.48 -10.68
CA ARG A 26 35.36 -22.20 -11.49
C ARG A 26 35.58 -23.71 -11.41
N PHE A 27 34.54 -24.44 -11.05
CA PHE A 27 34.53 -25.90 -10.93
C PHE A 27 33.74 -26.51 -12.07
N VAL A 28 34.34 -27.40 -12.85
CA VAL A 28 33.83 -27.85 -14.14
C VAL A 28 33.90 -29.37 -14.23
N GLY A 29 32.91 -30.02 -14.81
CA GLY A 29 32.91 -31.47 -14.99
C GLY A 29 31.56 -31.97 -15.49
N THR A 30 31.43 -33.25 -15.80
CA THR A 30 30.10 -33.83 -16.01
C THR A 30 29.37 -33.89 -14.67
N VAL A 31 28.03 -34.01 -14.69
CA VAL A 31 27.27 -34.20 -13.44
C VAL A 31 27.76 -35.44 -12.68
N ALA A 32 28.12 -36.50 -13.40
CA ALA A 32 28.65 -37.73 -12.82
C ALA A 32 30.03 -37.53 -12.17
N ASP A 33 30.92 -36.77 -12.81
CA ASP A 33 32.27 -36.51 -12.29
C ASP A 33 32.23 -35.62 -11.05
N LEU A 34 31.35 -34.62 -11.02
CA LEU A 34 31.24 -33.69 -9.88
C LEU A 34 30.44 -34.24 -8.69
N SER A 35 29.73 -35.36 -8.86
CA SER A 35 28.84 -35.91 -7.83
C SER A 35 29.63 -36.62 -6.72
N GLY A 36 29.51 -36.11 -5.50
CA GLY A 36 30.19 -36.64 -4.30
C GLY A 36 31.54 -35.98 -4.02
N ASP A 37 32.06 -35.20 -4.95
CA ASP A 37 33.30 -34.44 -4.80
C ASP A 37 33.26 -33.47 -3.63
N THR A 38 34.43 -33.20 -3.06
CA THR A 38 34.61 -32.09 -2.12
C THR A 38 34.97 -30.85 -2.91
N ILE A 39 34.05 -29.88 -2.96
CA ILE A 39 34.20 -28.63 -3.70
C ILE A 39 34.23 -27.49 -2.68
N VAL A 40 35.31 -26.71 -2.65
CA VAL A 40 35.45 -25.57 -1.74
C VAL A 40 35.91 -24.38 -2.54
N GLY A 41 35.08 -23.34 -2.68
CA GLY A 41 35.44 -22.15 -3.47
C GLY A 41 36.55 -21.31 -2.82
N GLY A 42 36.52 -21.16 -1.50
CA GLY A 42 37.44 -20.29 -0.79
C GLY A 42 36.85 -18.88 -0.63
N SER A 43 37.69 -17.85 -0.72
CA SER A 43 37.16 -16.49 -0.75
C SER A 43 36.99 -16.05 -2.19
N GLY A 44 35.83 -15.55 -2.58
CA GLY A 44 35.61 -15.29 -3.99
C GLY A 44 34.14 -15.10 -4.32
N HIS A 45 33.84 -15.14 -5.60
CA HIS A 45 32.48 -15.36 -6.10
C HIS A 45 32.53 -16.59 -6.99
N ASP A 46 32.60 -17.75 -6.37
CA ASP A 46 33.02 -18.98 -7.00
C ASP A 46 31.85 -19.68 -7.68
N THR A 47 32.13 -20.44 -8.75
CA THR A 47 31.11 -20.97 -9.65
C THR A 47 31.25 -22.47 -9.89
N LEU A 48 30.19 -23.23 -9.59
CA LEU A 48 30.01 -24.60 -10.10
C LEU A 48 29.37 -24.55 -11.50
N ALA A 49 29.98 -25.22 -12.48
CA ALA A 49 29.56 -25.22 -13.88
C ALA A 49 29.59 -26.64 -14.48
N PRO A 50 28.55 -27.46 -14.25
CA PRO A 50 28.39 -28.75 -14.91
C PRO A 50 28.35 -28.61 -16.44
N THR A 51 28.78 -29.68 -17.14
CA THR A 51 28.96 -29.68 -18.61
C THR A 51 28.19 -30.80 -19.31
N SER A 52 27.27 -31.45 -18.59
CA SER A 52 26.43 -32.51 -19.12
C SER A 52 25.04 -32.47 -18.48
N ASP A 53 24.08 -33.12 -19.13
CA ASP A 53 22.80 -33.45 -18.50
C ASP A 53 23.02 -34.38 -17.30
N GLY A 54 22.05 -34.38 -16.37
CA GLY A 54 22.09 -35.28 -15.22
C GLY A 54 21.31 -34.77 -14.01
N ALA A 55 21.49 -35.45 -12.87
CA ALA A 55 20.89 -35.04 -11.61
C ALA A 55 21.93 -34.95 -10.50
N PHE A 56 22.04 -33.77 -9.89
CA PHE A 56 22.61 -33.59 -8.57
C PHE A 56 21.50 -33.81 -7.53
N GLY A 57 21.35 -35.07 -7.07
CA GLY A 57 20.46 -35.37 -5.94
C GLY A 57 20.95 -34.70 -4.64
N ALA A 58 20.16 -34.77 -3.56
CA ALA A 58 20.44 -34.07 -2.30
C ALA A 58 21.83 -34.35 -1.70
N ASP A 59 22.35 -35.57 -1.89
CA ASP A 59 23.68 -35.95 -1.40
C ASP A 59 24.81 -35.64 -2.39
N ALA A 60 24.50 -35.36 -3.67
CA ALA A 60 25.50 -35.26 -4.73
C ALA A 60 26.45 -34.07 -4.53
N LEU A 61 25.96 -32.98 -3.95
CA LEU A 61 26.76 -31.79 -3.64
C LEU A 61 26.92 -31.57 -2.14
N MET A 62 26.67 -32.57 -1.26
CA MET A 62 26.70 -32.38 0.20
C MET A 62 28.03 -31.82 0.76
N ASN A 63 29.12 -32.00 0.03
CA ASN A 63 30.47 -31.55 0.38
C ASN A 63 30.88 -30.24 -0.31
N MET A 64 29.99 -29.65 -1.13
CA MET A 64 30.20 -28.32 -1.72
C MET A 64 30.01 -27.23 -0.67
N ARG A 65 30.96 -26.31 -0.55
CA ARG A 65 30.95 -25.17 0.39
C ARG A 65 31.63 -23.97 -0.24
N GLU A 66 31.34 -22.77 0.26
CA GLU A 66 31.99 -21.52 -0.19
C GLU A 66 31.84 -21.30 -1.71
N VAL A 67 30.71 -21.71 -2.31
CA VAL A 67 30.40 -21.50 -3.74
C VAL A 67 29.14 -20.67 -3.85
N GLU A 68 29.25 -19.48 -4.43
CA GLU A 68 28.15 -18.52 -4.52
C GLU A 68 27.25 -18.74 -5.75
N VAL A 69 27.76 -19.38 -6.81
CA VAL A 69 27.06 -19.52 -8.09
C VAL A 69 27.03 -20.96 -8.59
N VAL A 70 25.85 -21.41 -9.04
CA VAL A 70 25.69 -22.65 -9.82
C VAL A 70 25.17 -22.29 -11.21
N ALA A 71 26.02 -22.45 -12.23
CA ALA A 71 25.71 -22.18 -13.63
C ALA A 71 25.39 -23.49 -14.36
N LEU A 72 24.10 -23.81 -14.50
CA LEU A 72 23.62 -25.07 -15.06
C LEU A 72 23.90 -25.21 -16.57
N GLY A 73 23.98 -24.07 -17.28
CA GLY A 73 24.22 -24.05 -18.73
C GLY A 73 23.07 -24.68 -19.52
N ASP A 74 23.31 -24.94 -20.81
CA ASP A 74 22.31 -25.48 -21.75
C ASP A 74 22.14 -26.99 -21.60
N HIS A 75 21.92 -27.45 -20.38
CA HIS A 75 21.85 -28.86 -20.02
C HIS A 75 20.57 -29.15 -19.22
N ALA A 76 19.98 -30.32 -19.46
CA ALA A 76 18.85 -30.79 -18.68
C ALA A 76 19.34 -31.30 -17.32
N ILE A 77 19.33 -30.41 -16.32
CA ILE A 77 19.88 -30.70 -14.99
C ILE A 77 18.78 -30.61 -13.93
N SER A 78 18.72 -31.65 -13.09
CA SER A 78 18.01 -31.61 -11.81
C SER A 78 19.00 -31.34 -10.68
N LEU A 79 18.88 -30.20 -10.02
CA LEU A 79 19.74 -29.73 -8.94
C LEU A 79 18.96 -29.69 -7.64
N SER A 80 19.37 -30.47 -6.64
CA SER A 80 18.93 -30.32 -5.26
C SER A 80 20.01 -29.58 -4.46
N ILE A 81 19.61 -28.50 -3.79
CA ILE A 81 20.46 -27.74 -2.87
C ILE A 81 19.99 -28.00 -1.43
N VAL A 82 20.96 -28.13 -0.53
CA VAL A 82 20.74 -28.41 0.90
C VAL A 82 21.47 -27.39 1.77
N ASN A 83 21.13 -27.31 3.06
CA ASN A 83 21.78 -26.40 4.03
C ASN A 83 23.31 -26.48 4.06
N ALA A 84 23.89 -27.66 3.78
CA ALA A 84 25.34 -27.85 3.76
C ALA A 84 26.02 -27.01 2.67
N ASN A 85 25.33 -26.71 1.56
CA ASN A 85 25.86 -25.95 0.44
C ASN A 85 26.12 -24.48 0.76
N PHE A 86 25.40 -23.94 1.75
CA PHE A 86 25.52 -22.54 2.17
C PHE A 86 26.66 -22.29 3.16
N ILE A 87 27.36 -23.34 3.60
CA ILE A 87 28.48 -23.19 4.54
C ILE A 87 29.56 -22.32 3.88
N GLY A 88 29.86 -21.19 4.49
CA GLY A 88 30.88 -20.25 4.02
C GLY A 88 30.45 -19.34 2.85
N VAL A 89 29.21 -19.47 2.36
CA VAL A 89 28.66 -18.58 1.33
C VAL A 89 28.32 -17.22 1.94
N SER A 90 28.97 -16.16 1.46
CA SER A 90 28.76 -14.80 1.97
C SER A 90 27.31 -14.35 1.77
N GLY A 91 26.67 -13.87 2.85
CA GLY A 91 25.27 -13.42 2.82
C GLY A 91 24.23 -14.54 2.78
N GLY A 92 24.63 -15.82 2.84
CA GLY A 92 23.70 -16.95 2.93
C GLY A 92 22.80 -17.12 1.72
N ARG A 93 23.26 -16.69 0.53
CA ARG A 93 22.51 -16.79 -0.73
C ARG A 93 23.34 -17.45 -1.82
N ILE A 94 22.77 -18.47 -2.47
CA ILE A 94 23.35 -19.08 -3.67
C ILE A 94 22.56 -18.60 -4.89
N LYS A 95 23.27 -18.18 -5.92
CA LYS A 95 22.71 -17.83 -7.23
C LYS A 95 22.76 -19.03 -8.15
N ILE A 96 21.66 -19.30 -8.84
CA ILE A 96 21.51 -20.40 -9.78
C ILE A 96 21.10 -19.81 -11.12
N THR A 97 21.85 -20.12 -12.17
CA THR A 97 21.55 -19.65 -13.52
C THR A 97 21.35 -20.84 -14.45
N GLY A 98 20.14 -20.96 -14.99
CA GLY A 98 19.78 -21.92 -16.04
C GLY A 98 20.27 -21.52 -17.42
N GLY A 99 20.01 -22.40 -18.38
CA GLY A 99 20.33 -22.25 -19.80
C GLY A 99 19.06 -22.26 -20.65
N PHE A 100 19.09 -22.86 -21.83
CA PHE A 100 17.91 -22.96 -22.71
C PHE A 100 17.14 -24.30 -22.62
N SER A 101 17.70 -25.30 -21.92
CA SER A 101 17.10 -26.63 -21.71
C SER A 101 16.06 -26.58 -20.58
N ASP A 102 15.38 -27.67 -20.26
CA ASP A 102 14.54 -27.72 -19.04
C ASP A 102 15.42 -27.93 -17.80
N GLN A 103 15.31 -27.10 -16.78
CA GLN A 103 15.98 -27.28 -15.49
C GLN A 103 14.99 -27.59 -14.36
N THR A 104 15.41 -28.45 -13.44
CA THR A 104 14.75 -28.61 -12.14
C THR A 104 15.70 -28.11 -11.07
N VAL A 105 15.31 -27.10 -10.30
CA VAL A 105 16.04 -26.57 -9.15
C VAL A 105 15.17 -26.76 -7.92
N ASP A 106 15.66 -27.50 -6.94
CA ASP A 106 14.95 -27.81 -5.71
C ASP A 106 15.77 -27.37 -4.48
N ALA A 107 15.39 -26.23 -3.90
CA ALA A 107 15.91 -25.74 -2.63
C ALA A 107 14.95 -25.96 -1.46
N SER A 108 13.87 -26.74 -1.63
CA SER A 108 12.79 -26.87 -0.63
C SER A 108 13.23 -27.44 0.73
N SER A 109 14.39 -28.08 0.79
CA SER A 109 14.98 -28.61 2.05
C SER A 109 15.84 -27.58 2.81
N VAL A 110 16.05 -26.41 2.23
CA VAL A 110 16.90 -25.34 2.76
C VAL A 110 16.10 -24.51 3.76
N SER A 111 16.68 -24.24 4.93
CA SER A 111 16.00 -23.53 6.02
C SER A 111 15.88 -22.03 5.75
N SER A 112 15.03 -21.36 6.54
CA SER A 112 14.79 -19.92 6.47
C SER A 112 16.00 -19.03 6.80
N ALA A 113 17.12 -19.64 7.22
CA ALA A 113 18.39 -18.92 7.40
C ALA A 113 19.08 -18.58 6.07
N TYR A 114 18.66 -19.20 4.96
CA TYR A 114 19.29 -19.09 3.66
C TYR A 114 18.27 -18.80 2.55
N SER A 115 18.73 -18.25 1.43
CA SER A 115 17.89 -17.94 0.27
C SER A 115 18.57 -18.36 -1.03
N VAL A 116 17.80 -18.47 -2.11
CA VAL A 116 18.28 -18.67 -3.47
C VAL A 116 17.91 -17.49 -4.36
N GLU A 117 18.78 -17.21 -5.32
CA GLU A 117 18.44 -16.40 -6.49
C GLU A 117 18.43 -17.32 -7.71
N ILE A 118 17.30 -17.47 -8.39
CA ILE A 118 17.17 -18.37 -9.53
C ILE A 118 16.83 -17.58 -10.79
N LEU A 119 17.67 -17.71 -11.81
CA LEU A 119 17.43 -17.25 -13.17
C LEU A 119 17.11 -18.48 -14.01
N GLY A 120 15.83 -18.73 -14.30
CA GLY A 120 15.38 -19.98 -14.95
C GLY A 120 16.04 -20.24 -16.30
N GLY A 121 16.23 -19.19 -17.11
CA GLY A 121 16.64 -19.42 -18.49
C GLY A 121 15.46 -19.91 -19.33
N GLY A 122 15.70 -20.32 -20.58
CA GLY A 122 14.66 -20.90 -21.44
C GLY A 122 14.26 -22.30 -20.96
N GLY A 123 13.26 -22.92 -21.60
CA GLY A 123 12.76 -24.24 -21.19
C GLY A 123 11.55 -24.19 -20.26
N GLY A 124 11.00 -25.36 -19.95
CA GLY A 124 9.91 -25.56 -18.98
C GLY A 124 10.47 -25.90 -17.62
N ASP A 125 10.98 -24.89 -16.91
CA ASP A 125 11.70 -25.10 -15.66
C ASP A 125 10.79 -25.40 -14.47
N ILE A 126 11.30 -26.17 -13.51
CA ILE A 126 10.72 -26.34 -12.17
C ILE A 126 11.66 -25.69 -11.16
N LEU A 127 11.25 -24.57 -10.59
CA LEU A 127 12.07 -23.74 -9.71
C LEU A 127 11.41 -23.68 -8.32
N LEU A 128 11.98 -24.39 -7.36
CA LEU A 128 11.47 -24.47 -5.99
C LEU A 128 12.44 -23.76 -5.04
N GLY A 129 11.95 -22.73 -4.35
CA GLY A 129 12.67 -21.93 -3.37
C GLY A 129 13.03 -22.68 -2.08
N SER A 130 13.76 -22.02 -1.19
CA SER A 130 13.98 -22.44 0.19
C SER A 130 12.82 -22.02 1.10
N ALA A 131 13.01 -22.09 2.42
CA ALA A 131 12.11 -21.46 3.39
C ALA A 131 12.49 -20.00 3.71
N GLY A 132 13.47 -19.42 2.99
CA GLY A 132 13.95 -18.05 3.19
C GLY A 132 13.38 -17.10 2.14
N ASN A 133 13.91 -15.88 2.07
CA ASN A 133 13.40 -14.87 1.13
C ASN A 133 14.11 -14.98 -0.23
N ASP A 134 13.48 -15.66 -1.18
CA ASP A 134 14.04 -16.00 -2.46
C ASP A 134 13.76 -14.97 -3.56
N LEU A 135 14.54 -15.08 -4.62
CA LEU A 135 14.45 -14.22 -5.78
C LEU A 135 14.44 -15.02 -7.07
N PHE A 136 13.32 -15.02 -7.76
CA PHE A 136 13.16 -15.59 -9.09
C PHE A 136 13.24 -14.48 -10.12
N ARG A 137 14.03 -14.68 -11.18
CA ARG A 137 14.12 -13.79 -12.34
C ARG A 137 13.77 -14.54 -13.59
N SER A 138 12.72 -14.09 -14.27
CA SER A 138 12.19 -14.80 -15.43
C SER A 138 11.57 -13.84 -16.44
N SER A 139 11.74 -14.14 -17.73
CA SER A 139 11.05 -13.44 -18.81
C SER A 139 9.59 -13.89 -18.89
N SER A 140 8.73 -13.07 -19.47
CA SER A 140 7.32 -13.42 -19.67
C SER A 140 7.14 -14.70 -20.51
N ALA A 141 8.01 -14.95 -21.50
CA ALA A 141 7.98 -16.18 -22.29
C ALA A 141 8.29 -17.42 -21.43
N GLN A 142 9.27 -17.32 -20.55
CA GLN A 142 9.69 -18.42 -19.67
C GLN A 142 8.64 -18.72 -18.60
N LEU A 143 8.06 -17.70 -18.00
CA LEU A 143 6.99 -17.85 -17.00
C LEU A 143 5.75 -18.57 -17.52
N SER A 144 5.49 -18.56 -18.83
CA SER A 144 4.38 -19.32 -19.42
C SER A 144 4.60 -20.84 -19.43
N LEU A 145 5.85 -21.28 -19.25
CA LEU A 145 6.27 -22.68 -19.27
C LEU A 145 6.76 -23.16 -17.89
N ALA A 146 7.20 -22.24 -17.02
CA ALA A 146 7.82 -22.56 -15.75
C ALA A 146 6.80 -22.88 -14.64
N THR A 147 7.23 -23.74 -13.72
CA THR A 147 6.63 -23.93 -12.39
C THR A 147 7.53 -23.25 -11.37
N ILE A 148 7.01 -22.29 -10.62
CA ILE A 148 7.77 -21.52 -9.63
C ILE A 148 7.04 -21.56 -8.29
N HIS A 149 7.70 -22.07 -7.27
CA HIS A 149 7.19 -22.08 -5.89
C HIS A 149 8.21 -21.39 -4.98
N GLY A 150 7.84 -20.29 -4.32
CA GLY A 150 8.72 -19.68 -3.31
C GLY A 150 8.84 -20.49 -2.03
N ASN A 151 7.74 -21.17 -1.64
CA ASN A 151 7.57 -21.88 -0.36
C ASN A 151 7.38 -20.89 0.81
N ASP A 152 8.04 -21.12 1.94
CA ASP A 152 7.97 -20.20 3.08
C ASP A 152 8.92 -19.02 2.83
N GLY A 153 8.56 -17.83 3.31
CA GLY A 153 9.44 -16.68 3.20
C GLY A 153 8.68 -15.47 2.69
N ARG A 154 9.43 -14.47 2.24
CA ARG A 154 8.93 -13.33 1.48
C ARG A 154 9.63 -13.32 0.14
N ASP A 155 9.05 -14.03 -0.80
CA ASP A 155 9.63 -14.35 -2.08
C ASP A 155 9.29 -13.30 -3.13
N THR A 156 10.21 -13.13 -4.07
CA THR A 156 10.04 -12.16 -5.14
C THR A 156 10.21 -12.79 -6.51
N LEU A 157 9.26 -12.52 -7.40
CA LEU A 157 9.39 -12.71 -8.84
C LEU A 157 9.67 -11.37 -9.53
N ASP A 158 10.86 -11.24 -10.09
CA ASP A 158 11.26 -10.13 -10.96
C ASP A 158 11.05 -10.54 -12.43
N MET A 159 10.11 -9.89 -13.11
CA MET A 159 9.92 -10.08 -14.55
C MET A 159 11.00 -9.32 -15.32
N THR A 160 11.78 -10.02 -16.15
CA THR A 160 12.89 -9.41 -16.90
C THR A 160 12.48 -8.87 -18.26
N THR A 161 11.33 -9.30 -18.78
CA THR A 161 10.72 -8.78 -20.00
C THR A 161 9.22 -8.61 -19.81
N ALA A 162 8.66 -7.60 -20.47
CA ALA A 162 7.23 -7.35 -20.38
C ALA A 162 6.38 -8.51 -20.91
N ALA A 163 5.25 -8.78 -20.27
CA ALA A 163 4.24 -9.74 -20.75
C ALA A 163 3.39 -9.12 -21.86
N ARG A 164 3.95 -9.06 -23.07
CA ARG A 164 3.41 -8.29 -24.20
C ARG A 164 2.30 -8.96 -25.02
N ASP A 165 1.97 -10.23 -24.78
CA ASP A 165 1.15 -10.96 -25.76
C ASP A 165 -0.39 -10.76 -25.65
N ASP A 166 -0.97 -10.88 -26.83
CA ASP A 166 -2.28 -10.60 -27.41
C ASP A 166 -3.49 -11.36 -26.84
N GLY A 167 -3.35 -11.97 -25.66
CA GLY A 167 -4.44 -12.77 -25.09
C GLY A 167 -4.16 -13.36 -23.71
N ARG A 168 -4.06 -12.48 -22.69
CA ARG A 168 -4.14 -12.81 -21.25
C ARG A 168 -3.04 -13.75 -20.72
N PHE A 169 -1.93 -13.19 -20.24
CA PHE A 169 -0.87 -13.92 -19.54
C PHE A 169 -1.24 -14.18 -18.07
N LEU A 170 -1.39 -15.46 -17.73
CA LEU A 170 -1.70 -15.96 -16.39
C LEU A 170 -0.46 -16.62 -15.80
N LEU A 171 -0.14 -16.33 -14.53
CA LEU A 171 0.94 -16.98 -13.80
C LEU A 171 0.55 -18.40 -13.32
N SER A 172 0.08 -19.27 -14.21
CA SER A 172 -0.59 -20.52 -13.80
C SER A 172 0.30 -21.51 -13.02
N GLY A 173 1.61 -21.46 -13.23
CA GLY A 173 2.60 -22.29 -12.54
C GLY A 173 3.25 -21.63 -11.31
N VAL A 174 2.80 -20.44 -10.90
CA VAL A 174 3.45 -19.65 -9.86
C VAL A 174 2.60 -19.60 -8.59
N ARG A 175 3.20 -19.95 -7.45
CA ARG A 175 2.63 -19.82 -6.10
C ARG A 175 3.70 -19.53 -5.04
N GLY A 176 3.29 -19.14 -3.84
CA GLY A 176 4.20 -18.77 -2.74
C GLY A 176 5.09 -17.60 -3.12
N ILE A 177 4.54 -16.59 -3.81
CA ILE A 177 5.29 -15.38 -4.18
C ILE A 177 4.57 -14.17 -3.59
N GLU A 178 5.20 -13.48 -2.64
CA GLU A 178 4.62 -12.29 -2.01
C GLU A 178 4.80 -11.03 -2.85
N ILE A 179 5.82 -10.98 -3.72
CA ILE A 179 6.15 -9.80 -4.50
C ILE A 179 6.34 -10.14 -5.97
N VAL A 180 5.61 -9.46 -6.85
CA VAL A 180 5.85 -9.47 -8.30
C VAL A 180 6.32 -8.09 -8.73
N ARG A 181 7.47 -8.00 -9.40
CA ARG A 181 7.94 -6.78 -10.04
C ARG A 181 7.82 -6.91 -11.54
N LEU A 182 7.04 -6.01 -12.14
CA LEU A 182 6.84 -5.98 -13.58
C LEU A 182 8.06 -5.38 -14.27
N ALA A 183 8.32 -5.83 -15.49
CA ALA A 183 9.32 -5.20 -16.35
C ALA A 183 8.81 -3.85 -16.86
N ASP A 184 9.71 -3.00 -17.33
CA ASP A 184 9.34 -1.83 -18.13
C ASP A 184 8.55 -2.25 -19.39
N PHE A 185 7.79 -1.31 -19.96
CA PHE A 185 6.83 -1.52 -21.06
C PHE A 185 5.54 -2.24 -20.66
N ARG A 186 4.57 -2.29 -21.58
CA ARG A 186 3.24 -2.84 -21.34
C ARG A 186 3.27 -4.30 -20.87
N ASN A 187 2.74 -4.54 -19.68
CA ASN A 187 2.46 -5.86 -19.13
C ASN A 187 0.95 -6.15 -19.14
N LEU A 188 0.61 -7.42 -19.28
CA LEU A 188 -0.72 -7.94 -18.98
C LEU A 188 -0.53 -9.06 -17.96
N LEU A 189 -1.03 -8.88 -16.74
CA LEU A 189 -0.94 -9.84 -15.65
C LEU A 189 -2.34 -10.17 -15.13
N ILE A 190 -2.65 -11.47 -15.03
CA ILE A 190 -3.86 -11.98 -14.37
C ILE A 190 -3.45 -12.79 -13.16
N ILE A 191 -4.18 -12.61 -12.05
CA ILE A 191 -3.95 -13.27 -10.77
C ILE A 191 -5.25 -13.93 -10.31
N ASN A 192 -5.14 -15.13 -9.76
CA ASN A 192 -6.25 -15.88 -9.17
C ASN A 192 -5.81 -16.62 -7.90
N ASP A 193 -6.76 -17.30 -7.24
CA ASP A 193 -6.52 -17.97 -5.95
C ASP A 193 -5.37 -18.99 -5.97
N ASN A 194 -5.05 -19.60 -7.12
CA ASN A 194 -3.91 -20.53 -7.21
C ASN A 194 -2.58 -19.80 -6.96
N ASN A 195 -2.49 -18.52 -7.35
CA ASN A 195 -1.30 -17.70 -7.11
C ASN A 195 -1.10 -17.34 -5.65
N MET A 196 -2.16 -17.46 -4.83
CA MET A 196 -2.16 -17.13 -3.40
C MET A 196 -1.86 -18.34 -2.51
N ILE A 197 -1.72 -19.54 -3.10
CA ILE A 197 -1.26 -20.72 -2.36
C ILE A 197 0.12 -20.42 -1.78
N ASP A 198 0.30 -20.70 -0.49
CA ASP A 198 1.51 -20.45 0.30
C ASP A 198 1.93 -18.98 0.44
N VAL A 199 1.07 -18.02 0.06
CA VAL A 199 1.32 -16.60 0.37
C VAL A 199 0.89 -16.32 1.80
N ALA A 200 1.86 -16.18 2.72
CA ALA A 200 1.62 -16.23 4.16
C ALA A 200 0.61 -15.20 4.70
N THR A 201 0.56 -14.00 4.09
CA THR A 201 -0.37 -12.92 4.49
C THR A 201 -1.72 -12.98 3.77
N GLY A 202 -1.86 -13.82 2.75
CA GLY A 202 -2.98 -13.76 1.81
C GLY A 202 -3.03 -12.46 1.00
N ARG A 203 -1.95 -11.67 0.96
CA ARG A 203 -1.83 -10.44 0.17
C ARG A 203 -0.58 -10.49 -0.72
N MET A 204 -0.76 -10.36 -2.04
CA MET A 204 0.34 -10.26 -3.01
C MET A 204 0.62 -8.80 -3.37
N LYS A 205 1.88 -8.38 -3.29
CA LYS A 205 2.32 -7.06 -3.75
C LYS A 205 2.75 -7.12 -5.21
N ILE A 206 2.18 -6.27 -6.06
CA ILE A 206 2.64 -6.07 -7.44
C ILE A 206 3.17 -4.66 -7.60
N ILE A 207 4.37 -4.55 -8.18
CA ILE A 207 5.03 -3.28 -8.48
C ILE A 207 5.03 -3.09 -10.00
N GLY A 208 4.31 -2.07 -10.47
CA GLY A 208 4.18 -1.71 -11.88
C GLY A 208 5.46 -1.14 -12.51
N GLY A 209 5.53 -1.20 -13.84
CA GLY A 209 6.64 -0.69 -14.64
C GLY A 209 6.34 0.68 -15.27
N SER A 210 7.19 1.16 -16.18
CA SER A 210 6.95 2.43 -16.91
C SER A 210 5.99 2.32 -18.12
N GLY A 211 5.32 1.19 -18.28
CA GLY A 211 4.45 0.90 -19.43
C GLY A 211 2.96 1.02 -19.11
N VAL A 212 2.13 0.94 -20.15
CA VAL A 212 0.67 0.80 -19.99
C VAL A 212 0.36 -0.63 -19.56
N ASP A 213 0.18 -0.83 -18.26
CA ASP A 213 0.01 -2.13 -17.64
C ASP A 213 -1.47 -2.48 -17.45
N ILE A 214 -1.78 -3.78 -17.54
CA ILE A 214 -3.08 -4.33 -17.18
C ILE A 214 -2.84 -5.37 -16.10
N ILE A 215 -3.28 -5.07 -14.88
CA ILE A 215 -3.21 -5.98 -13.74
C ILE A 215 -4.65 -6.31 -13.33
N ASP A 216 -5.02 -7.58 -13.48
CA ASP A 216 -6.37 -8.07 -13.23
C ASP A 216 -6.38 -9.15 -12.16
N ALA A 217 -6.71 -8.75 -10.92
CA ALA A 217 -6.88 -9.63 -9.77
C ALA A 217 -8.37 -9.94 -9.48
N SER A 218 -9.28 -9.62 -10.41
CA SER A 218 -10.74 -9.75 -10.22
C SER A 218 -11.23 -11.19 -9.97
N SER A 219 -10.37 -12.18 -10.20
CA SER A 219 -10.64 -13.59 -9.92
C SER A 219 -10.25 -14.02 -8.51
N LEU A 220 -9.65 -13.14 -7.70
CA LEU A 220 -9.32 -13.41 -6.30
C LEU A 220 -10.58 -13.40 -5.45
N THR A 221 -10.77 -14.46 -4.68
CA THR A 221 -11.86 -14.57 -3.70
C THR A 221 -11.40 -14.11 -2.31
N ALA A 222 -12.32 -13.57 -1.51
CA ALA A 222 -12.02 -13.20 -0.13
C ALA A 222 -11.55 -14.43 0.67
N PRO A 223 -10.52 -14.32 1.53
CA PRO A 223 -9.91 -13.07 2.00
C PRO A 223 -8.68 -12.61 1.20
N TYR A 224 -8.40 -13.20 0.03
CA TYR A 224 -7.22 -12.82 -0.74
C TYR A 224 -7.32 -11.40 -1.28
N SER A 225 -6.20 -10.69 -1.25
CA SER A 225 -6.08 -9.29 -1.68
C SER A 225 -4.75 -9.00 -2.39
N VAL A 226 -4.65 -7.82 -2.97
CA VAL A 226 -3.45 -7.28 -3.59
C VAL A 226 -3.01 -5.97 -2.95
N GLU A 227 -1.70 -5.70 -3.03
CA GLU A 227 -1.14 -4.34 -2.93
C GLU A 227 -0.57 -3.99 -4.31
N LEU A 228 -1.21 -3.07 -5.04
CA LEU A 228 -0.75 -2.61 -6.34
C LEU A 228 -0.04 -1.27 -6.20
N VAL A 229 1.29 -1.28 -6.36
CA VAL A 229 2.09 -0.06 -6.48
C VAL A 229 2.16 0.29 -7.96
N SER A 230 1.45 1.34 -8.36
CA SER A 230 1.41 1.80 -9.75
C SER A 230 2.78 2.24 -10.25
N GLY A 231 2.98 2.01 -11.54
CA GLY A 231 4.10 2.55 -12.29
C GLY A 231 3.69 3.82 -13.03
N ALA A 232 4.49 4.22 -14.02
CA ALA A 232 4.07 5.27 -14.95
C ALA A 232 3.36 4.60 -16.13
N GLY A 233 2.30 5.20 -16.66
CA GLY A 233 1.50 4.53 -17.66
C GLY A 233 0.10 5.11 -17.65
N ALA A 234 -0.79 4.47 -18.41
CA ALA A 234 -2.23 4.69 -18.30
C ALA A 234 -2.83 3.31 -18.04
N ASP A 235 -2.73 2.88 -16.79
CA ASP A 235 -2.83 1.49 -16.40
C ASP A 235 -4.29 1.08 -16.14
N VAL A 236 -4.54 -0.23 -16.19
CA VAL A 236 -5.82 -0.81 -15.79
C VAL A 236 -5.57 -1.74 -14.61
N LEU A 237 -5.98 -1.31 -13.44
CA LEU A 237 -5.76 -1.99 -12.18
C LEU A 237 -7.09 -2.48 -11.61
N ARG A 238 -7.22 -3.79 -11.39
CA ARG A 238 -8.39 -4.39 -10.75
C ARG A 238 -7.99 -5.22 -9.55
N GLY A 239 -8.61 -4.93 -8.42
CA GLY A 239 -8.59 -5.73 -7.20
C GLY A 239 -9.46 -6.98 -7.30
N GLY A 240 -9.54 -7.73 -6.22
CA GLY A 240 -10.34 -8.94 -6.01
C GLY A 240 -11.58 -8.70 -5.15
N ALA A 241 -11.95 -9.69 -4.34
CA ALA A 241 -13.07 -9.58 -3.40
C ALA A 241 -12.65 -9.32 -1.94
N GLY A 242 -11.35 -9.24 -1.66
CA GLY A 242 -10.80 -8.89 -0.34
C GLY A 242 -10.24 -7.47 -0.34
N ASP A 243 -9.91 -6.96 0.84
CA ASP A 243 -9.51 -5.54 1.02
C ASP A 243 -8.18 -5.20 0.30
N ASP A 244 -8.27 -4.57 -0.86
CA ASP A 244 -7.14 -4.25 -1.72
C ASP A 244 -6.54 -2.87 -1.44
N LEU A 245 -5.26 -2.74 -1.75
CA LEU A 245 -4.51 -1.49 -1.58
C LEU A 245 -3.89 -1.05 -2.90
N PHE A 246 -4.25 0.14 -3.37
CA PHE A 246 -3.70 0.78 -4.57
C PHE A 246 -2.83 1.96 -4.13
N ARG A 247 -1.54 1.98 -4.51
CA ARG A 247 -0.58 3.02 -4.14
C ARG A 247 -0.12 3.79 -5.37
N PHE A 248 -0.19 5.12 -5.30
CA PHE A 248 0.04 6.01 -6.43
C PHE A 248 0.89 7.20 -6.08
N ALA A 249 1.82 7.58 -6.96
CA ALA A 249 2.16 8.99 -7.09
C ALA A 249 1.01 9.68 -7.84
N ALA A 250 0.64 10.90 -7.44
CA ALA A 250 -0.47 11.64 -8.03
C ALA A 250 -0.33 11.82 -9.56
N SER A 251 0.91 11.98 -10.06
CA SER A 251 1.19 12.07 -11.49
C SER A 251 0.94 10.78 -12.26
N HIS A 252 0.95 9.62 -11.59
CA HIS A 252 0.76 8.32 -12.22
C HIS A 252 -0.72 7.90 -12.29
N LEU A 253 -1.59 8.50 -11.47
CA LEU A 253 -3.02 8.17 -11.49
C LEU A 253 -3.75 8.74 -12.72
N ILE A 254 -3.14 9.67 -13.47
CA ILE A 254 -3.79 10.34 -14.58
C ILE A 254 -3.92 9.39 -15.78
N GLY A 255 -5.16 9.07 -16.13
CA GLY A 255 -5.46 8.17 -17.25
C GLY A 255 -5.57 6.70 -16.84
N ASP A 256 -5.31 6.40 -15.57
CA ASP A 256 -5.46 5.08 -14.99
C ASP A 256 -6.92 4.75 -14.73
N ARG A 257 -7.24 3.46 -14.86
CA ARG A 257 -8.53 2.90 -14.52
C ARG A 257 -8.36 1.96 -13.34
N VAL A 258 -8.91 2.36 -12.19
CA VAL A 258 -8.81 1.62 -10.93
C VAL A 258 -10.17 1.07 -10.51
N ARG A 259 -10.24 -0.22 -10.18
CA ARG A 259 -11.43 -0.88 -9.61
C ARG A 259 -11.00 -1.71 -8.40
N GLY A 260 -11.49 -1.42 -7.20
CA GLY A 260 -11.28 -2.31 -6.05
C GLY A 260 -12.09 -3.59 -6.17
N ASN A 261 -13.37 -3.46 -6.57
CA ASN A 261 -14.38 -4.51 -6.70
C ASN A 261 -15.05 -4.82 -5.35
N GLY A 262 -14.67 -5.88 -4.64
CA GLY A 262 -15.30 -6.22 -3.37
C GLY A 262 -14.28 -6.15 -2.23
N GLY A 263 -14.75 -5.87 -1.02
CA GLY A 263 -13.87 -5.62 0.12
C GLY A 263 -13.95 -4.16 0.54
N ASN A 264 -13.15 -3.79 1.53
CA ASN A 264 -12.95 -2.41 1.96
C ASN A 264 -11.62 -1.91 1.40
N ASP A 265 -11.66 -1.39 0.18
CA ASP A 265 -10.51 -1.08 -0.63
C ASP A 265 -9.94 0.30 -0.30
N THR A 266 -8.63 0.46 -0.50
CA THR A 266 -7.90 1.69 -0.20
C THR A 266 -7.11 2.20 -1.41
N LEU A 267 -7.29 3.47 -1.75
CA LEU A 267 -6.44 4.23 -2.66
C LEU A 267 -5.55 5.19 -1.86
N ALA A 268 -4.25 4.90 -1.80
CA ALA A 268 -3.25 5.79 -1.22
C ALA A 268 -2.54 6.60 -2.30
N ILE A 269 -2.68 7.93 -2.27
CA ILE A 269 -2.00 8.86 -3.16
C ILE A 269 -0.84 9.49 -2.39
N GLU A 270 0.36 8.99 -2.63
CA GLU A 270 1.56 9.17 -1.81
C GLU A 270 2.40 10.41 -2.18
N SER A 271 1.86 11.27 -3.02
CA SER A 271 2.43 12.57 -3.34
C SER A 271 1.32 13.61 -3.49
N PRO A 272 1.58 14.90 -3.18
CA PRO A 272 0.59 15.96 -3.31
C PRO A 272 -0.16 15.98 -4.64
N VAL A 273 -1.49 16.01 -4.58
CA VAL A 273 -2.36 16.13 -5.76
C VAL A 273 -2.49 17.59 -6.18
N VAL A 274 -1.45 18.10 -6.87
CA VAL A 274 -1.40 19.49 -7.37
C VAL A 274 -1.96 19.66 -8.79
N GLN A 275 -2.43 18.58 -9.40
CA GLN A 275 -2.84 18.56 -10.80
C GLN A 275 -4.19 19.29 -10.99
N GLN A 276 -4.33 20.02 -12.09
CA GLN A 276 -5.57 20.75 -12.41
C GLN A 276 -6.64 19.88 -13.08
N VAL A 277 -6.39 18.57 -13.21
CA VAL A 277 -7.33 17.59 -13.75
C VAL A 277 -7.93 16.77 -12.62
N ASN A 278 -9.10 16.17 -12.84
CA ASN A 278 -9.65 15.23 -11.86
C ASN A 278 -8.92 13.88 -11.97
N VAL A 279 -7.97 13.64 -11.07
CA VAL A 279 -7.20 12.38 -11.03
C VAL A 279 -8.09 11.17 -10.70
N LEU A 280 -9.26 11.38 -10.08
CA LEU A 280 -10.18 10.30 -9.70
C LEU A 280 -11.21 9.95 -10.79
N ALA A 281 -11.08 10.46 -12.02
CA ALA A 281 -12.13 10.33 -13.03
C ALA A 281 -12.55 8.87 -13.35
N ASP A 282 -11.60 7.94 -13.31
CA ASP A 282 -11.81 6.52 -13.62
C ASP A 282 -11.48 5.58 -12.45
N VAL A 283 -11.67 6.06 -11.22
CA VAL A 283 -11.54 5.28 -9.96
C VAL A 283 -12.93 4.88 -9.46
N GLN A 284 -13.16 3.59 -9.17
CA GLN A 284 -14.43 3.07 -8.64
C GLN A 284 -14.19 1.91 -7.66
N GLY A 285 -15.18 1.60 -6.81
CA GLY A 285 -15.10 0.54 -5.80
C GLY A 285 -13.93 0.76 -4.85
N ILE A 286 -13.80 1.98 -4.32
CA ILE A 286 -12.78 2.35 -3.33
C ILE A 286 -13.50 3.01 -2.17
N GLU A 287 -13.42 2.41 -0.99
CA GLU A 287 -14.02 2.90 0.24
C GLU A 287 -13.14 3.95 0.92
N ASN A 288 -11.81 3.83 0.82
CA ASN A 288 -10.88 4.68 1.55
C ASN A 288 -9.91 5.38 0.60
N ILE A 289 -9.79 6.70 0.71
CA ILE A 289 -8.81 7.50 -0.03
C ILE A 289 -7.89 8.18 0.98
N LEU A 290 -6.60 7.91 0.89
CA LEU A 290 -5.57 8.49 1.74
C LEU A 290 -4.71 9.44 0.90
N LEU A 291 -4.58 10.69 1.32
CA LEU A 291 -3.77 11.70 0.67
C LEU A 291 -2.43 11.88 1.41
N ALA A 292 -1.40 12.27 0.68
CA ALA A 292 -0.09 12.59 1.25
C ALA A 292 -0.07 13.98 1.89
N ASP A 293 0.90 14.21 2.77
CA ASP A 293 1.25 15.57 3.21
C ASP A 293 1.54 16.52 2.04
N GLY A 294 1.11 17.76 2.16
CA GLY A 294 1.24 18.84 1.18
C GLY A 294 -0.11 19.37 0.71
N PHE A 295 -0.12 20.16 -0.36
CA PHE A 295 -1.36 20.67 -0.96
C PHE A 295 -1.99 19.61 -1.88
N ASN A 296 -3.17 19.11 -1.54
CA ASN A 296 -3.95 18.19 -2.36
C ASN A 296 -5.22 18.84 -2.88
N ARG A 297 -5.64 18.43 -4.08
CA ARG A 297 -6.91 18.85 -4.66
C ARG A 297 -7.57 17.70 -5.41
N ILE A 298 -8.63 17.15 -4.83
CA ILE A 298 -9.41 16.05 -5.44
C ILE A 298 -10.90 16.37 -5.46
N PHE A 299 -11.61 15.78 -6.43
CA PHE A 299 -13.06 15.91 -6.55
C PHE A 299 -13.72 14.56 -6.82
N LEU A 300 -14.68 14.20 -5.98
CA LEU A 300 -15.52 13.04 -6.13
C LEU A 300 -16.71 13.35 -7.05
N ARG A 301 -17.18 12.30 -7.74
CA ARG A 301 -18.37 12.28 -8.61
C ARG A 301 -19.15 11.00 -8.33
N ASP A 302 -20.42 10.96 -8.74
CA ASP A 302 -21.27 9.78 -8.56
C ASP A 302 -20.66 8.49 -9.15
N SER A 303 -19.84 8.62 -10.20
CA SER A 303 -19.12 7.48 -10.78
C SER A 303 -18.10 6.85 -9.82
N ASN A 304 -17.56 7.59 -8.86
CA ASN A 304 -16.61 7.07 -7.87
C ASN A 304 -17.28 6.12 -6.87
N PHE A 305 -18.58 6.29 -6.64
CA PHE A 305 -19.38 5.47 -5.72
C PHE A 305 -19.94 4.18 -6.37
N THR A 306 -19.59 3.91 -7.63
CA THR A 306 -19.92 2.63 -8.25
C THR A 306 -19.15 1.52 -7.54
N ASP A 307 -19.87 0.47 -7.13
CA ASP A 307 -19.32 -0.68 -6.40
C ASP A 307 -18.68 -0.34 -5.05
N VAL A 308 -19.06 0.77 -4.42
CA VAL A 308 -18.60 1.16 -3.08
C VAL A 308 -19.54 0.61 -1.99
N LEU A 309 -18.99 0.02 -0.94
CA LEU A 309 -19.76 -0.45 0.21
C LEU A 309 -20.51 0.70 0.91
N ASP A 310 -21.76 0.45 1.27
CA ASP A 310 -22.65 1.39 1.97
C ASP A 310 -22.85 2.78 1.30
N GLY A 311 -22.39 2.94 0.05
CA GLY A 311 -22.46 4.22 -0.68
C GLY A 311 -21.69 5.35 -0.01
N ARG A 312 -20.60 5.03 0.72
CA ARG A 312 -19.80 5.99 1.46
C ARG A 312 -18.31 5.85 1.14
N ILE A 313 -17.65 6.97 0.88
CA ILE A 313 -16.19 7.04 0.71
C ILE A 313 -15.61 7.83 1.88
N ALA A 314 -14.64 7.28 2.57
CA ALA A 314 -13.78 7.99 3.51
C ALA A 314 -12.61 8.63 2.77
N VAL A 315 -12.39 9.91 3.00
CA VAL A 315 -11.24 10.64 2.50
C VAL A 315 -10.49 11.25 3.67
N THR A 316 -9.23 10.85 3.82
CA THR A 316 -8.32 11.37 4.83
C THR A 316 -7.23 12.19 4.14
N GLY A 317 -7.20 13.49 4.45
CA GLY A 317 -6.13 14.39 4.06
C GLY A 317 -4.84 14.15 4.86
N GLY A 318 -3.83 14.95 4.56
CA GLY A 318 -2.55 14.93 5.27
C GLY A 318 -2.36 16.19 6.10
N SER A 319 -1.10 16.56 6.35
CA SER A 319 -0.80 17.95 6.70
C SER A 319 -0.84 18.82 5.45
N GLY A 320 -1.37 20.04 5.50
CA GLY A 320 -1.40 20.89 4.31
C GLY A 320 -2.51 21.92 4.28
N ARG A 321 -3.01 22.19 3.07
CA ARG A 321 -4.20 23.01 2.83
C ARG A 321 -4.94 22.33 1.70
N ASP A 322 -5.67 21.28 2.02
CA ASP A 322 -6.28 20.40 1.06
C ASP A 322 -7.61 20.98 0.54
N ILE A 323 -7.98 20.61 -0.67
CA ILE A 323 -9.28 20.91 -1.25
C ILE A 323 -9.91 19.58 -1.64
N ILE A 324 -10.86 19.12 -0.84
CA ILE A 324 -11.50 17.82 -0.98
C ILE A 324 -12.98 18.07 -1.28
N GLY A 325 -13.42 17.76 -2.50
CA GLY A 325 -14.75 18.17 -2.95
C GLY A 325 -15.69 17.05 -3.40
N GLY A 326 -16.81 16.89 -2.71
CA GLY A 326 -18.02 16.16 -3.12
C GLY A 326 -19.11 17.05 -3.75
N ALA A 327 -18.85 18.34 -4.02
CA ALA A 327 -19.86 19.29 -4.53
C ALA A 327 -20.55 18.88 -5.87
N LEU A 328 -20.03 17.88 -6.58
CA LEU A 328 -20.62 17.32 -7.81
C LEU A 328 -21.45 16.06 -7.56
N LEU A 329 -21.52 15.58 -6.32
CA LEU A 329 -22.29 14.42 -5.92
C LEU A 329 -23.78 14.74 -5.92
N THR A 330 -24.57 13.74 -6.32
CA THR A 330 -26.03 13.79 -6.32
C THR A 330 -26.61 12.55 -5.64
N GLY A 331 -27.86 12.64 -5.20
CA GLY A 331 -28.54 11.49 -4.58
C GLY A 331 -28.10 11.27 -3.13
N THR A 332 -27.76 10.02 -2.79
CA THR A 332 -27.57 9.55 -1.40
C THR A 332 -26.12 9.23 -1.04
N ASN A 333 -25.17 9.43 -1.96
CA ASN A 333 -23.75 9.14 -1.75
C ASN A 333 -23.19 10.08 -0.69
N GLY A 334 -22.61 9.56 0.40
CA GLY A 334 -22.04 10.38 1.47
C GLY A 334 -20.52 10.29 1.52
N VAL A 335 -19.86 11.34 1.98
CA VAL A 335 -18.40 11.35 2.18
C VAL A 335 -18.09 11.51 3.66
N ASP A 336 -17.12 10.73 4.16
CA ASP A 336 -16.49 10.94 5.46
C ASP A 336 -15.18 11.70 5.22
N PHE A 337 -15.17 13.00 5.53
CA PHE A 337 -14.02 13.87 5.41
C PHE A 337 -13.24 13.93 6.71
N THR A 338 -11.95 13.65 6.64
CA THR A 338 -10.98 14.05 7.66
C THR A 338 -9.97 14.94 6.96
N GLY A 339 -10.00 16.25 7.23
CA GLY A 339 -9.07 17.22 6.62
C GLY A 339 -7.63 16.93 7.01
N GLY A 340 -7.39 16.74 8.30
CA GLY A 340 -6.07 16.55 8.87
C GLY A 340 -5.54 17.87 9.45
N ASP A 341 -4.22 18.03 9.49
CA ASP A 341 -3.62 19.29 9.93
C ASP A 341 -3.66 20.29 8.78
N GLY A 342 -4.16 21.50 9.01
CA GLY A 342 -4.19 22.49 7.93
C GLY A 342 -5.35 23.44 8.01
N GLN A 343 -5.50 24.24 6.96
CA GLN A 343 -6.74 24.97 6.71
C GLN A 343 -7.30 24.43 5.41
N ASP A 344 -8.15 23.43 5.53
CA ASP A 344 -8.66 22.68 4.39
C ASP A 344 -9.97 23.27 3.89
N VAL A 345 -10.35 22.88 2.67
CA VAL A 345 -11.64 23.20 2.08
C VAL A 345 -12.35 21.89 1.78
N LEU A 346 -13.32 21.55 2.62
CA LEU A 346 -14.11 20.32 2.55
C LEU A 346 -15.47 20.66 1.95
N ARG A 347 -15.90 19.93 0.92
CA ARG A 347 -17.18 20.24 0.24
C ARG A 347 -18.08 19.02 0.26
N GLY A 348 -19.18 19.05 1.02
CA GLY A 348 -20.11 17.92 1.15
C GLY A 348 -20.78 17.57 -0.17
N GLY A 349 -21.69 18.44 -0.61
CA GLY A 349 -22.46 18.24 -1.84
C GLY A 349 -23.85 17.67 -1.55
N GLY A 350 -24.27 16.64 -2.29
CA GLY A 350 -25.47 15.89 -1.97
C GLY A 350 -25.11 14.60 -1.25
N GLY A 351 -25.95 14.12 -0.34
CA GLY A 351 -25.65 12.97 0.50
C GLY A 351 -25.88 13.27 1.98
N ILE A 352 -25.42 12.37 2.84
CA ILE A 352 -25.20 12.66 4.26
C ILE A 352 -23.69 12.65 4.46
N ASP A 353 -23.10 13.82 4.52
CA ASP A 353 -21.66 13.99 4.66
C ASP A 353 -21.27 14.07 6.13
N ARG A 354 -20.05 13.64 6.45
CA ARG A 354 -19.47 13.73 7.78
C ARG A 354 -18.16 14.48 7.70
N PHE A 355 -18.02 15.53 8.49
CA PHE A 355 -16.79 16.29 8.66
C PHE A 355 -16.23 15.89 10.03
N ILE A 356 -15.06 15.28 10.05
CA ILE A 356 -14.54 14.54 11.19
C ILE A 356 -13.26 15.23 11.68
N TRP A 357 -13.24 15.58 12.96
CA TRP A 357 -12.05 16.04 13.68
C TRP A 357 -11.70 15.08 14.82
N SER A 358 -10.46 14.65 14.82
CA SER A 358 -9.86 13.85 15.88
C SER A 358 -9.28 14.73 16.98
N ASP A 359 -8.82 15.94 16.70
CA ASP A 359 -8.25 16.85 17.69
C ASP A 359 -8.68 18.32 17.43
N PRO A 360 -8.87 19.15 18.47
CA PRO A 360 -9.13 20.58 18.28
C PRO A 360 -8.06 21.33 17.45
N GLY A 361 -6.83 20.82 17.40
CA GLY A 361 -5.73 21.37 16.61
C GLY A 361 -5.86 21.17 15.09
N GLU A 362 -6.76 20.29 14.64
CA GLU A 362 -7.12 20.08 13.23
C GLU A 362 -8.12 21.14 12.71
N GLY A 363 -8.55 22.07 13.57
CA GLY A 363 -9.51 23.11 13.21
C GLY A 363 -8.96 24.20 12.27
N GLY A 364 -9.87 25.01 11.72
CA GLY A 364 -9.57 26.09 10.78
C GLY A 364 -10.01 25.81 9.35
N ASP A 365 -10.86 24.79 9.18
CA ASP A 365 -11.36 24.34 7.89
C ASP A 365 -12.51 25.20 7.37
N VAL A 366 -12.65 25.25 6.05
CA VAL A 366 -13.83 25.80 5.37
C VAL A 366 -14.69 24.66 4.87
N ILE A 367 -15.96 24.65 5.28
CA ILE A 367 -16.94 23.67 4.85
C ILE A 367 -17.91 24.32 3.88
N ASP A 368 -17.71 24.02 2.59
CA ASP A 368 -18.66 24.42 1.55
C ASP A 368 -19.81 23.41 1.45
N PHE A 369 -21.02 23.92 1.20
CA PHE A 369 -22.23 23.12 0.98
C PHE A 369 -22.68 22.27 2.17
N PHE A 370 -22.37 22.67 3.40
CA PHE A 370 -22.96 22.06 4.60
C PHE A 370 -24.49 22.18 4.61
N GLN A 371 -25.18 21.07 4.88
CA GLN A 371 -26.63 20.98 4.97
C GLN A 371 -27.09 20.69 6.40
N PRO A 372 -27.49 21.71 7.18
CA PRO A 372 -27.97 21.51 8.55
C PRO A 372 -29.15 20.53 8.61
N GLY A 373 -29.16 19.70 9.65
CA GLY A 373 -30.06 18.57 9.88
C GLY A 373 -29.73 17.32 9.06
N THR A 374 -28.89 17.42 8.02
CA THR A 374 -28.54 16.31 7.12
C THR A 374 -27.10 15.88 7.34
N ASP A 375 -26.15 16.77 7.09
CA ASP A 375 -24.72 16.52 7.29
C ASP A 375 -24.38 16.43 8.77
N LYS A 376 -23.18 15.94 9.08
CA LYS A 376 -22.71 15.69 10.44
C LYS A 376 -21.36 16.31 10.68
N LEU A 377 -21.23 16.98 11.82
CA LEU A 377 -19.98 17.42 12.42
C LEU A 377 -19.63 16.37 13.48
N VAL A 378 -18.54 15.65 13.24
CA VAL A 378 -18.15 14.47 14.02
C VAL A 378 -16.88 14.77 14.80
N PHE A 379 -16.92 14.53 16.11
CA PHE A 379 -15.82 14.84 17.02
C PHE A 379 -15.44 13.62 17.84
N GLN A 380 -14.15 13.34 17.96
CA GLN A 380 -13.65 12.29 18.85
C GLN A 380 -13.82 12.73 20.31
N GLY A 381 -14.78 12.15 21.03
CA GLY A 381 -15.25 12.69 22.31
C GLY A 381 -14.16 12.83 23.38
N THR A 382 -13.20 11.91 23.42
CA THR A 382 -12.09 11.95 24.39
C THR A 382 -11.18 13.16 24.21
N ASN A 383 -10.94 13.58 22.96
CA ASN A 383 -10.00 14.65 22.65
C ASN A 383 -10.66 16.03 22.77
N PHE A 384 -11.99 16.08 22.59
CA PHE A 384 -12.81 17.26 22.85
C PHE A 384 -13.35 17.32 24.29
N ALA A 385 -12.95 16.38 25.16
CA ALA A 385 -13.37 16.26 26.55
C ALA A 385 -14.90 16.19 26.78
N LEU A 386 -15.65 15.72 25.77
CA LEU A 386 -17.11 15.62 25.81
C LEU A 386 -17.52 14.31 26.47
N ASP A 387 -18.50 14.36 27.38
CA ASP A 387 -19.16 13.15 27.88
C ASP A 387 -20.41 12.87 27.04
N ALA A 388 -20.54 11.64 26.53
CA ALA A 388 -21.59 11.28 25.58
C ALA A 388 -23.00 11.12 26.22
N ILE A 389 -23.21 11.58 27.47
CA ILE A 389 -24.40 11.24 28.26
C ILE A 389 -25.51 12.29 28.08
N SER A 390 -25.16 13.54 27.74
CA SER A 390 -26.09 14.59 27.29
C SER A 390 -25.35 15.63 26.45
N PHE A 391 -25.89 16.02 25.30
CA PHE A 391 -25.39 17.14 24.50
C PHE A 391 -26.39 18.31 24.59
N ASP A 392 -26.11 19.25 25.48
CA ASP A 392 -27.00 20.34 25.86
C ASP A 392 -26.76 21.56 24.97
N VAL A 393 -27.81 21.95 24.22
CA VAL A 393 -27.80 23.12 23.34
C VAL A 393 -28.47 24.31 24.02
N ARG A 394 -27.83 25.48 24.01
CA ARG A 394 -28.42 26.76 24.45
C ARG A 394 -28.40 27.80 23.35
N THR A 395 -29.44 28.63 23.31
CA THR A 395 -29.54 29.77 22.38
C THR A 395 -29.50 31.09 23.13
N GLU A 396 -28.94 32.12 22.50
CA GLU A 396 -28.96 33.48 23.04
C GLU A 396 -30.40 33.95 23.36
N GLY A 397 -30.65 34.35 24.62
CA GLY A 397 -31.96 34.77 25.12
C GLY A 397 -32.58 33.85 26.17
N ASP A 398 -32.07 32.61 26.30
CA ASP A 398 -32.40 31.75 27.43
C ASP A 398 -31.75 32.32 28.71
N SER A 399 -32.58 32.68 29.69
CA SER A 399 -32.18 33.56 30.80
C SER A 399 -31.03 33.01 31.66
N ALA A 400 -30.00 33.87 31.82
CA ALA A 400 -28.92 33.92 32.82
C ALA A 400 -27.59 33.19 32.51
N THR A 401 -26.69 33.89 31.79
CA THR A 401 -25.22 34.04 31.98
C THR A 401 -24.43 32.88 32.62
N ASN A 402 -24.80 31.64 32.35
CA ASN A 402 -24.15 30.47 32.93
C ASN A 402 -24.16 29.35 31.89
N LEU A 403 -23.00 29.08 31.32
CA LEU A 403 -22.76 28.06 30.30
C LEU A 403 -22.25 26.72 30.89
N MET A 404 -22.33 26.52 32.21
CA MET A 404 -21.68 25.40 32.95
C MET A 404 -22.10 24.00 32.48
N THR A 405 -23.28 23.87 31.86
CA THR A 405 -23.82 22.60 31.35
C THR A 405 -24.15 22.72 29.87
N THR A 406 -23.48 23.60 29.13
CA THR A 406 -23.74 23.79 27.71
C THR A 406 -22.61 23.16 26.92
N ASP A 407 -22.96 22.28 26.00
CA ASP A 407 -22.02 21.69 25.05
C ASP A 407 -22.00 22.49 23.74
N LEU A 408 -23.15 23.06 23.36
CA LEU A 408 -23.27 23.96 22.21
C LEU A 408 -24.02 25.24 22.57
N PHE A 409 -23.33 26.37 22.49
CA PHE A 409 -23.93 27.69 22.58
C PHE A 409 -24.11 28.30 21.19
N VAL A 410 -25.36 28.59 20.82
CA VAL A 410 -25.65 29.24 19.54
C VAL A 410 -25.93 30.72 19.78
N TYR A 411 -25.01 31.55 19.29
CA TYR A 411 -24.99 32.99 19.46
C TYR A 411 -25.49 33.69 18.19
N SER A 412 -26.35 34.70 18.34
CA SER A 412 -27.03 35.31 17.20
C SER A 412 -26.34 36.57 16.67
N ASP A 413 -25.56 37.23 17.53
CA ASP A 413 -24.74 38.40 17.20
C ASP A 413 -23.39 38.00 16.58
N ILE A 414 -22.60 39.02 16.23
CA ILE A 414 -21.31 38.87 15.55
C ILE A 414 -20.19 38.67 16.59
N LEU A 415 -19.35 37.65 16.34
CA LEU A 415 -18.04 37.44 16.95
C LEU A 415 -17.04 37.39 15.79
N ALA A 416 -16.23 38.42 15.61
CA ALA A 416 -15.40 38.56 14.42
C ALA A 416 -14.25 37.54 14.39
N ASP A 417 -13.79 37.11 15.56
CA ASP A 417 -12.69 36.17 15.74
C ASP A 417 -12.74 35.47 17.10
N ALA A 418 -11.74 34.63 17.37
CA ALA A 418 -11.60 33.91 18.63
C ALA A 418 -11.41 34.84 19.86
N ASP A 419 -10.87 36.06 19.70
CA ASP A 419 -10.70 37.01 20.80
C ASP A 419 -12.06 37.58 21.25
N ASP A 420 -12.97 37.83 20.31
CA ASP A 420 -14.35 38.21 20.62
C ASP A 420 -15.09 37.10 21.38
N VAL A 421 -14.91 35.84 20.97
CA VAL A 421 -15.44 34.67 21.70
C VAL A 421 -14.87 34.63 23.12
N GLN A 422 -13.56 34.85 23.27
CA GLN A 422 -12.91 34.90 24.58
C GLN A 422 -13.52 35.97 25.49
N ALA A 423 -13.76 37.18 24.95
CA ALA A 423 -14.34 38.29 25.68
C ALA A 423 -15.80 38.01 26.11
N LEU A 424 -16.57 37.35 25.24
CA LEU A 424 -17.92 36.87 25.53
C LEU A 424 -17.91 35.89 26.71
N LEU A 425 -17.01 34.91 26.68
CA LEU A 425 -16.87 33.89 27.74
C LEU A 425 -16.34 34.49 29.05
N ALA A 426 -15.40 35.42 29.01
CA ALA A 426 -14.93 36.10 30.23
C ALA A 426 -16.06 36.88 30.94
N THR A 427 -17.09 37.30 30.20
CA THR A 427 -18.23 38.05 30.74
C THR A 427 -19.38 37.14 31.18
N ASN A 428 -19.65 36.07 30.44
CA ASN A 428 -20.88 35.26 30.57
C ASN A 428 -20.63 33.77 30.83
N GLY A 429 -19.39 33.34 30.66
CA GLY A 429 -18.93 31.98 30.82
C GLY A 429 -18.75 31.62 32.29
N THR A 430 -19.09 30.38 32.62
CA THR A 430 -18.87 29.82 33.96
C THR A 430 -18.64 28.33 33.85
N GLY A 431 -17.61 27.80 34.51
CA GLY A 431 -17.37 26.36 34.63
C GLY A 431 -16.14 25.86 33.87
N ASP A 432 -15.75 24.64 34.19
CA ASP A 432 -14.53 23.97 33.69
C ASP A 432 -14.86 22.94 32.59
N SER A 433 -15.94 23.18 31.83
CA SER A 433 -16.45 22.25 30.81
C SER A 433 -16.08 22.71 29.40
N PRO A 434 -15.88 21.78 28.45
CA PRO A 434 -15.74 22.11 27.04
C PRO A 434 -17.02 22.72 26.48
N LEU A 435 -16.87 23.58 25.47
CA LEU A 435 -17.99 24.28 24.85
C LEU A 435 -17.71 24.53 23.37
N PHE A 436 -18.69 24.19 22.53
CA PHE A 436 -18.80 24.70 21.17
C PHE A 436 -19.61 25.98 21.12
N ILE A 437 -19.20 26.90 20.25
CA ILE A 437 -19.93 28.13 19.98
C ILE A 437 -20.18 28.24 18.47
N ALA A 438 -21.44 28.36 18.07
CA ALA A 438 -21.80 28.69 16.69
C ALA A 438 -22.26 30.15 16.64
N ALA A 439 -21.55 30.99 15.89
CA ALA A 439 -21.80 32.44 15.79
C ALA A 439 -21.54 32.94 14.37
N ARG A 440 -21.88 34.22 14.10
CA ARG A 440 -21.49 34.87 12.84
C ARG A 440 -20.20 35.64 12.97
N ASP A 441 -19.38 35.65 11.92
CA ASP A 441 -18.26 36.58 11.79
C ASP A 441 -18.69 37.93 11.17
N ASP A 442 -17.71 38.81 10.92
CA ASP A 442 -17.92 40.13 10.30
C ASP A 442 -18.27 40.06 8.80
N GLN A 443 -18.07 38.91 8.16
CA GLN A 443 -18.43 38.58 6.78
C GLN A 443 -19.78 37.85 6.70
N ASN A 444 -20.46 37.67 7.83
CA ASN A 444 -21.74 36.98 7.96
C ASN A 444 -21.66 35.47 7.63
N HIS A 445 -20.49 34.86 7.80
CA HIS A 445 -20.28 33.42 7.78
C HIS A 445 -20.63 32.82 9.15
N THR A 446 -21.18 31.61 9.18
CA THR A 446 -21.35 30.89 10.44
C THR A 446 -20.05 30.17 10.78
N ILE A 447 -19.43 30.55 11.88
CA ILE A 447 -18.20 29.93 12.37
C ILE A 447 -18.52 29.06 13.58
N LEU A 448 -17.91 27.88 13.61
CA LEU A 448 -17.91 26.98 14.75
C LEU A 448 -16.59 27.11 15.50
N TYR A 449 -16.67 27.50 16.77
CA TYR A 449 -15.55 27.58 17.69
C TYR A 449 -15.62 26.48 18.74
N TYR A 450 -14.47 26.15 19.34
CA TYR A 450 -14.35 25.23 20.47
C TYR A 450 -13.39 25.79 21.53
N THR A 451 -13.77 25.68 22.79
CA THR A 451 -12.88 25.88 23.93
C THR A 451 -12.95 24.69 24.88
N ALA A 452 -11.82 24.35 25.51
CA ALA A 452 -11.78 23.32 26.53
C ALA A 452 -12.39 23.79 27.87
N LEU A 453 -12.44 25.11 28.12
CA LEU A 453 -13.05 25.69 29.32
C LEU A 453 -13.97 26.87 28.94
N ALA A 454 -15.25 26.74 29.29
CA ALA A 454 -16.29 27.73 29.02
C ALA A 454 -16.13 29.05 29.80
N ASP A 455 -15.21 29.16 30.75
CA ASP A 455 -14.95 30.38 31.54
C ASP A 455 -14.08 31.43 30.82
N GLY A 456 -13.57 31.11 29.61
CA GLY A 456 -12.70 31.99 28.87
C GLY A 456 -11.30 32.13 29.50
N SER A 457 -10.80 31.11 30.19
CA SER A 457 -9.43 31.10 30.73
C SER A 457 -8.39 30.44 29.80
N VAL A 458 -8.84 29.71 28.77
CA VAL A 458 -7.99 28.98 27.80
C VAL A 458 -8.30 29.39 26.36
N THR A 459 -7.42 29.01 25.45
CA THR A 459 -7.53 29.30 24.01
C THR A 459 -8.86 28.81 23.43
N VAL A 460 -9.51 29.68 22.64
CA VAL A 460 -10.59 29.33 21.73
C VAL A 460 -9.99 28.95 20.37
N ASN A 461 -10.37 27.78 19.87
CA ASN A 461 -10.00 27.30 18.53
C ASN A 461 -11.16 27.53 17.57
N GLU A 462 -10.87 28.06 16.39
CA GLU A 462 -11.79 28.02 15.27
C GLU A 462 -11.75 26.61 14.67
N ILE A 463 -12.89 25.93 14.64
CA ILE A 463 -13.00 24.56 14.12
C ILE A 463 -13.33 24.60 12.64
N ALA A 464 -14.41 25.30 12.28
CA ALA A 464 -14.85 25.36 10.90
C ALA A 464 -15.63 26.63 10.56
N ASP A 465 -15.39 27.16 9.36
CA ASP A 465 -16.27 28.11 8.67
C ASP A 465 -17.31 27.34 7.85
N LEU A 466 -18.58 27.39 8.25
CA LEU A 466 -19.71 26.75 7.57
C LEU A 466 -20.33 27.64 6.47
N GLY A 467 -19.77 28.82 6.24
CA GLY A 467 -20.13 29.77 5.21
C GLY A 467 -21.36 30.62 5.51
N ALA A 468 -21.62 31.58 4.62
CA ALA A 468 -22.70 32.57 4.77
C ALA A 468 -24.13 32.02 4.56
N SER A 469 -24.27 30.86 3.93
CA SER A 469 -25.58 30.25 3.65
C SER A 469 -26.16 29.49 4.85
N VAL A 470 -25.33 29.16 5.83
CA VAL A 470 -25.74 28.53 7.07
C VAL A 470 -26.05 29.63 8.07
N ALA A 471 -27.18 29.55 8.76
CA ALA A 471 -27.48 30.42 9.89
C ALA A 471 -27.06 29.70 11.19
N PRO A 472 -26.50 30.39 12.20
CA PRO A 472 -26.11 29.72 13.45
C PRO A 472 -27.28 28.96 14.08
N MET A 473 -28.49 29.54 14.08
CA MET A 473 -29.72 28.94 14.58
C MET A 473 -30.18 27.66 13.86
N ALA A 474 -29.61 27.35 12.69
CA ALA A 474 -29.88 26.09 12.00
C ALA A 474 -29.02 24.94 12.52
N ILE A 475 -27.93 25.24 13.24
CA ILE A 475 -27.03 24.27 13.83
C ILE A 475 -27.60 23.79 15.17
N GLY A 476 -27.64 22.48 15.37
CA GLY A 476 -28.09 21.91 16.63
C GLY A 476 -27.74 20.43 16.80
N LEU A 477 -28.42 19.77 17.74
CA LEU A 477 -28.15 18.38 18.12
C LEU A 477 -28.25 17.38 16.95
N ALA A 478 -29.02 17.69 15.90
CA ALA A 478 -29.11 16.84 14.72
C ALA A 478 -27.81 16.83 13.89
N ASP A 479 -26.96 17.84 14.04
CA ASP A 479 -25.73 18.02 13.26
C ASP A 479 -24.52 17.40 13.96
N PHE A 480 -24.53 17.24 15.27
CA PHE A 480 -23.38 16.78 16.04
C PHE A 480 -23.39 15.27 16.24
N VAL A 481 -22.23 14.65 16.08
CA VAL A 481 -21.97 13.25 16.44
C VAL A 481 -20.70 13.20 17.29
N ILE A 482 -20.81 12.65 18.49
CA ILE A 482 -19.66 12.45 19.37
C ILE A 482 -19.27 10.98 19.30
N GLY A 483 -18.08 10.72 18.78
CA GLY A 483 -17.51 9.39 18.54
C GLY A 483 -16.80 8.79 19.75
#